data_AF-A0A938ANY0-F1
#
_entry.id   AF-A0A938ANY0-F1
#
_cell.length_a   1.000
_cell.length_b   1.000
_cell.length_c   1.000
_cell.angle_alpha   90.00
_cell.angle_beta   90.00
_cell.angle_gamma   90.00
#
_symmetry.space_group_name_H-M   'P 1'
#
loop_
_entity.id
_entity.type
_entity.pdbx_description
1 polymer ?
#
loop_
_entity_poly.entity_id
_entity_poly.type
_entity_poly.pdbx_seq_one_letter_code
_entity_poly.pdbx_strand_id
1 'polypeptide(L)'
;MPDDTQQQDAQQQTTQGGADGGTPPTFETWLEGQSDEVKGLLDSHTQGLRSALESERGSRKDLEKQVRDLAGKADAGSEAQAQLTKLADGMAEADRRADFYEAAHGAGITNLKLAYTVAVQDEMFNRRGGLDFEAMKAAYPELFAGARLARPPGNAGAGTGGDQPRTVGMNDFIRRAAGR
;
A
#
# COMPACT_ATOMS: atom_id res chain seq x y z
N MET A 1 -53.40 -29.97 28.61
CA MET A 1 -52.23 -29.47 29.37
C MET A 1 -51.00 -30.28 28.97
N PRO A 2 -50.29 -29.89 27.90
CA PRO A 2 -48.86 -30.12 27.68
C PRO A 2 -48.10 -28.80 27.94
N ASP A 3 -46.79 -28.66 28.13
CA ASP A 3 -45.62 -29.55 28.18
C ASP A 3 -44.56 -28.74 28.95
N ASP A 4 -43.91 -29.34 29.95
CA ASP A 4 -42.66 -28.84 30.56
C ASP A 4 -41.51 -29.64 29.95
N THR A 5 -40.78 -29.08 28.99
CA THR A 5 -39.46 -29.61 28.61
C THR A 5 -38.53 -28.49 28.16
N GLN A 6 -37.40 -28.44 28.84
CA GLN A 6 -36.29 -27.51 28.71
C GLN A 6 -35.77 -27.36 27.26
N GLN A 7 -35.64 -26.13 26.79
CA GLN A 7 -34.68 -25.76 25.75
C GLN A 7 -33.72 -24.71 26.32
N GLN A 8 -32.48 -25.16 26.48
CA GLN A 8 -31.30 -24.33 26.63
C GLN A 8 -31.06 -23.61 25.30
N ASP A 9 -31.25 -22.30 25.26
CA ASP A 9 -30.67 -21.48 24.20
C ASP A 9 -29.54 -20.63 24.78
N ALA A 10 -28.36 -20.89 24.24
CA ALA A 10 -27.12 -20.22 24.54
C ALA A 10 -27.26 -18.71 24.29
N GLN A 11 -27.16 -17.92 25.35
CA GLN A 11 -26.86 -16.50 25.25
C GLN A 11 -25.42 -16.35 24.73
N GLN A 12 -25.27 -16.34 23.41
CA GLN A 12 -24.16 -15.68 22.75
C GLN A 12 -24.33 -14.18 23.01
N GLN A 13 -23.64 -13.70 24.03
CA GLN A 13 -23.47 -12.29 24.33
C GLN A 13 -22.63 -11.67 23.21
N THR A 14 -23.30 -11.28 22.14
CA THR A 14 -22.77 -10.35 21.14
C THR A 14 -22.71 -8.98 21.82
N THR A 15 -21.51 -8.58 22.21
CA THR A 15 -21.22 -7.22 22.63
C THR A 15 -21.45 -6.28 21.45
N GLN A 16 -22.63 -5.67 21.46
CA GLN A 16 -23.00 -4.51 20.68
C GLN A 16 -22.12 -3.33 21.13
N GLY A 17 -21.09 -3.01 20.34
CA GLY A 17 -20.31 -1.78 20.44
C GLY A 17 -20.77 -0.82 19.35
N GLY A 18 -21.26 0.35 19.77
CA GLY A 18 -21.89 1.35 18.91
C GLY A 18 -21.01 1.89 17.78
N ALA A 19 -21.69 2.32 16.73
CA ALA A 19 -21.13 3.12 15.65
C ALA A 19 -20.67 4.47 16.20
N ASP A 20 -19.38 4.56 16.52
CA ASP A 20 -18.67 5.83 16.66
C ASP A 20 -17.80 6.03 15.42
N GLY A 21 -17.84 7.22 14.82
CA GLY A 21 -17.17 7.58 13.57
C GLY A 21 -15.65 7.73 13.69
N GLY A 22 -15.02 6.96 14.59
CA GLY A 22 -13.58 6.93 14.78
C GLY A 22 -12.89 6.06 13.75
N THR A 23 -11.78 6.54 13.19
CA THR A 23 -10.91 5.73 12.34
C THR A 23 -10.53 4.44 13.11
N PRO A 24 -10.70 3.25 12.51
CA PRO A 24 -10.32 2.01 13.18
C PRO A 24 -8.83 2.08 13.58
N PRO A 25 -8.46 1.55 14.75
CA PRO A 25 -7.08 1.59 15.23
C PRO A 25 -6.14 1.01 14.18
N THR A 26 -5.00 1.67 13.98
CA THR A 26 -3.99 1.17 13.06
C THR A 26 -3.34 -0.10 13.63
N PHE A 27 -2.73 -0.90 12.75
CA PHE A 27 -1.97 -2.07 13.16
C PHE A 27 -0.90 -1.70 14.21
N GLU A 28 -0.24 -0.54 14.05
CA GLU A 28 0.80 -0.10 14.98
C GLU A 28 0.26 0.26 16.34
N THR A 29 -0.89 0.94 16.39
CA THR A 29 -1.58 1.22 17.65
C THR A 29 -2.00 -0.06 18.39
N TRP A 30 -2.41 -1.09 17.64
CA TRP A 30 -2.72 -2.39 18.21
C TRP A 30 -1.46 -3.12 18.71
N LEU A 31 -0.38 -3.09 17.93
CA LEU A 31 0.88 -3.75 18.22
C LEU A 31 1.56 -3.17 19.47
N GLU A 32 1.55 -1.85 19.63
CA GLU A 32 2.09 -1.15 20.80
C GLU A 32 1.44 -1.63 22.11
N GLY A 33 0.13 -1.92 22.07
CA GLY A 33 -0.64 -2.42 23.21
C GLY A 33 -0.46 -3.91 23.51
N GLN A 34 0.26 -4.67 22.68
CA GLN A 34 0.49 -6.11 22.91
C GLN A 34 1.60 -6.38 23.94
N SER A 35 1.56 -7.59 24.52
CA SER A 35 2.62 -8.10 25.39
C SER A 35 3.92 -8.34 24.63
N ASP A 36 5.05 -8.36 25.35
CA ASP A 36 6.37 -8.60 24.77
C ASP A 36 6.48 -9.98 24.11
N GLU A 37 5.72 -10.97 24.60
CA GLU A 37 5.67 -12.31 23.99
C GLU A 37 5.01 -12.29 22.61
N VAL A 38 3.90 -11.55 22.46
CA VAL A 38 3.21 -11.39 21.16
C VAL A 38 4.05 -10.57 20.19
N LYS A 39 4.68 -9.48 20.67
CA LYS A 39 5.63 -8.70 19.87
C LYS A 39 6.81 -9.55 19.40
N GLY A 40 7.42 -10.32 20.30
CA GLY A 40 8.54 -11.20 19.99
C GLY A 40 8.18 -12.31 18.98
N LEU A 41 6.98 -12.89 19.07
CA LEU A 41 6.50 -13.86 18.09
C LEU A 41 6.35 -13.22 16.70
N LEU A 42 5.75 -12.03 16.64
CA LEU A 42 5.56 -11.30 15.39
C LEU A 42 6.90 -10.88 14.77
N ASP A 43 7.83 -10.37 15.58
CA ASP A 43 9.17 -9.97 15.13
C ASP A 43 9.95 -11.18 14.58
N SER A 44 9.91 -12.32 15.28
CA SER A 44 10.52 -13.57 14.81
C SER A 44 9.92 -14.03 13.47
N HIS A 45 8.59 -14.03 13.36
CA HIS A 45 7.90 -14.40 12.12
C HIS A 45 8.23 -13.46 10.96
N THR A 46 8.19 -12.14 11.19
CA THR A 46 8.52 -11.14 10.16
C THR A 46 10.00 -11.18 9.76
N GLN A 47 10.91 -11.44 10.70
CA GLN A 47 12.33 -11.65 10.42
C GLN A 47 12.57 -12.91 9.58
N GLY A 48 11.87 -14.01 9.88
CA GLY A 48 11.91 -15.24 9.09
C GLY A 48 11.47 -15.01 7.64
N LEU A 49 10.35 -14.30 7.44
CA LEU A 49 9.86 -13.93 6.11
C LEU A 49 10.85 -13.03 5.34
N ARG A 50 11.41 -12.02 6.01
CA ARG A 50 12.45 -11.15 5.40
C ARG A 50 13.67 -11.95 4.97
N SER A 51 14.12 -12.86 5.82
CA SER A 51 15.29 -13.70 5.53
C SER A 51 15.03 -14.69 4.39
N ALA A 52 13.84 -15.29 4.35
CA ALA A 52 13.44 -16.17 3.27
C ALA A 52 13.36 -15.42 1.93
N LEU A 53 12.80 -14.21 1.93
CA LEU A 53 12.71 -13.35 0.74
C LEU A 53 14.10 -12.91 0.26
N GLU A 54 15.00 -12.52 1.17
CA GLU A 54 16.38 -12.19 0.80
C GLU A 54 17.13 -13.41 0.22
N SER A 55 16.94 -14.59 0.81
CA SER A 55 17.50 -15.84 0.28
C SER A 55 16.95 -16.18 -1.11
N GLU A 56 15.66 -15.98 -1.34
CA GLU A 56 15.04 -16.20 -2.65
C GLU A 56 15.66 -15.25 -3.70
N ARG A 57 15.79 -13.96 -3.37
CA ARG A 57 16.42 -12.96 -4.23
C ARG A 57 17.87 -13.28 -4.55
N GLY A 58 18.65 -13.70 -3.54
CA GLY A 58 20.01 -14.16 -3.74
C GLY A 58 20.06 -15.33 -4.72
N SER A 59 19.20 -16.33 -4.53
CA SER A 59 19.14 -17.51 -5.40
C SER A 59 18.72 -17.17 -6.84
N ARG A 60 17.82 -16.19 -7.02
CA ARG A 60 17.37 -15.73 -8.36
C ARG A 60 18.49 -15.02 -9.11
N LYS A 61 19.24 -14.14 -8.44
CA LYS A 61 20.41 -13.45 -9.01
C LYS A 61 21.52 -14.44 -9.39
N ASP A 62 21.77 -15.42 -8.54
CA ASP A 62 22.75 -16.47 -8.82
C ASP A 62 22.33 -17.32 -10.02
N LEU A 63 21.04 -17.67 -10.11
CA LEU A 63 20.49 -18.40 -11.25
C LEU A 63 20.55 -17.56 -12.54
N GLU A 64 20.18 -16.27 -12.50
CA GLU A 64 20.31 -15.35 -13.65
C GLU A 64 21.76 -15.31 -14.16
N LYS A 65 22.73 -15.19 -13.23
CA LYS A 65 24.15 -15.18 -13.57
C LYS A 65 24.57 -16.50 -14.22
N GLN A 66 24.16 -17.65 -13.67
CA GLN A 66 24.45 -18.96 -14.25
C GLN A 66 23.84 -19.10 -15.65
N VAL A 67 22.63 -18.61 -15.88
CA VAL A 67 21.98 -18.63 -17.20
C VAL A 67 22.76 -17.76 -18.19
N ARG A 68 23.21 -16.56 -17.79
CA ARG A 68 24.09 -15.73 -18.65
C ARG A 68 25.43 -16.40 -18.94
N ASP A 69 26.04 -17.03 -17.93
CA ASP A 69 27.31 -17.74 -18.10
C ASP A 69 27.15 -18.95 -19.04
N LEU A 70 26.02 -19.66 -18.96
CA LEU A 70 25.67 -20.74 -19.90
C LEU A 70 25.41 -20.20 -21.31
N ALA A 71 24.72 -19.06 -21.43
CA ALA A 71 24.51 -18.40 -22.73
C ALA A 71 25.85 -18.02 -23.37
N GLY A 72 26.81 -17.52 -22.59
CA GLY A 72 28.16 -17.18 -23.09
C GLY A 72 29.01 -18.40 -23.48
N LYS A 73 28.68 -19.59 -22.98
CA LYS A 73 29.35 -20.86 -23.33
C LYS A 73 28.66 -21.60 -24.48
N ALA A 74 27.42 -21.26 -24.80
CA ALA A 74 26.72 -21.81 -25.94
C ALA A 74 27.33 -21.28 -27.25
N ASP A 75 27.19 -22.04 -28.34
CA ASP A 75 27.70 -21.63 -29.65
C ASP A 75 27.07 -20.29 -30.05
N ALA A 76 27.91 -19.32 -30.40
CA ALA A 76 27.47 -17.99 -30.77
C ALA A 76 26.54 -18.04 -32.00
N GLY A 77 25.36 -17.44 -31.88
CA GLY A 77 24.31 -17.48 -32.90
C GLY A 77 23.43 -18.73 -32.86
N SER A 78 23.62 -19.64 -31.90
CA SER A 78 22.74 -20.79 -31.72
C SER A 78 21.37 -20.38 -31.16
N GLU A 79 20.35 -21.18 -31.50
CA GLU A 79 19.02 -21.03 -30.89
C GLU A 79 19.07 -21.19 -29.37
N ALA A 80 19.94 -22.07 -28.86
CA ALA A 80 20.16 -22.27 -27.44
C ALA A 80 20.71 -21.00 -26.76
N GLN A 81 21.70 -20.32 -27.37
CA GLN A 81 22.22 -19.05 -26.86
C GLN A 81 21.13 -17.98 -26.80
N ALA A 82 20.29 -17.88 -27.84
CA ALA A 82 19.19 -16.92 -27.89
C ALA A 82 18.13 -17.19 -26.82
N GLN A 83 17.75 -18.45 -26.61
CA GLN A 83 16.78 -18.84 -25.58
C GLN A 83 17.32 -18.56 -24.16
N LEU A 84 18.60 -18.87 -23.90
CA LEU A 84 19.23 -18.60 -22.60
C LEU A 84 19.36 -17.10 -22.33
N THR A 85 19.75 -16.32 -23.34
CA THR A 85 19.82 -14.85 -23.22
C THR A 85 18.45 -14.27 -22.89
N LYS A 86 17.41 -14.69 -23.63
CA LYS A 86 16.03 -14.27 -23.36
C LYS A 86 15.55 -14.65 -21.96
N LEU A 87 15.93 -15.83 -21.47
CA LEU A 87 15.59 -16.28 -20.13
C LEU A 87 16.27 -15.41 -19.07
N ALA A 88 17.56 -15.12 -19.22
CA ALA A 88 18.29 -14.22 -18.33
C ALA A 88 17.70 -12.80 -18.33
N ASP A 89 17.37 -12.25 -19.50
CA ASP A 89 16.78 -10.92 -19.62
C ASP A 89 15.38 -10.85 -18.97
N GLY A 90 14.57 -11.89 -19.15
CA GLY A 90 13.25 -11.98 -18.51
C GLY A 90 13.33 -12.08 -16.98
N MET A 91 14.34 -12.78 -16.45
CA MET A 91 14.61 -12.82 -15.00
C MET A 91 15.03 -11.45 -14.47
N ALA A 92 15.95 -10.77 -15.17
CA ALA A 92 16.40 -9.44 -14.80
C ALA A 92 15.27 -8.40 -14.83
N GLU A 93 14.36 -8.48 -15.80
CA GLU A 93 13.19 -7.61 -15.89
C GLU A 93 12.19 -7.90 -14.74
N ALA A 94 11.95 -9.17 -14.43
CA ALA A 94 11.07 -9.57 -13.33
C ALA A 94 11.59 -9.07 -11.98
N ASP A 95 12.88 -9.21 -11.73
CA ASP A 95 13.51 -8.74 -10.49
C ASP A 95 13.49 -7.21 -10.40
N ARG A 96 13.83 -6.51 -11.49
CA ARG A 96 13.72 -5.04 -11.54
C ARG A 96 12.31 -4.56 -11.23
N ARG A 97 11.30 -5.24 -11.79
CA ARG A 97 9.89 -4.90 -11.57
C ARG A 97 9.45 -5.18 -10.13
N ALA A 98 9.92 -6.26 -9.52
CA ALA A 98 9.65 -6.56 -8.11
C ALA A 98 10.26 -5.51 -7.18
N ASP A 99 11.55 -5.20 -7.38
CA ASP A 99 12.27 -4.16 -6.62
C ASP A 99 11.58 -2.79 -6.75
N PHE A 100 11.11 -2.46 -7.96
CA PHE A 100 10.35 -1.25 -8.19
C PHE A 100 9.07 -1.20 -7.35
N TYR A 101 8.25 -2.26 -7.33
CA TYR A 101 6.96 -2.22 -6.65
C TYR A 101 7.08 -2.11 -5.14
N GLU A 102 8.07 -2.78 -4.55
CA GLU A 102 8.34 -2.68 -3.12
C GLU A 102 8.76 -1.27 -2.73
N ALA A 103 9.68 -0.68 -3.47
CA ALA A 103 10.15 0.66 -3.19
C ALA A 103 9.08 1.73 -3.50
N ALA A 104 8.29 1.53 -4.56
CA ALA A 104 7.23 2.44 -4.99
C ALA A 104 6.11 2.59 -3.96
N HIS A 105 5.73 1.49 -3.30
CA HIS A 105 4.71 1.54 -2.24
C HIS A 105 5.17 2.40 -1.06
N GLY A 106 6.42 2.25 -0.61
CA GLY A 106 7.01 3.07 0.45
C GLY A 106 7.18 4.55 0.05
N ALA A 107 7.45 4.82 -1.22
CA ALA A 107 7.62 6.17 -1.74
C ALA A 107 6.30 6.95 -1.93
N GLY A 108 5.14 6.32 -1.69
CA GLY A 108 3.83 6.96 -1.82
C GLY A 108 3.33 7.11 -3.25
N ILE A 109 3.79 6.25 -4.17
CA ILE A 109 3.28 6.19 -5.54
C ILE A 109 1.86 5.63 -5.55
N THR A 110 0.93 6.36 -6.17
CA THR A 110 -0.50 6.03 -6.22
C THR A 110 -0.84 5.07 -7.35
N ASN A 111 -0.21 5.23 -8.51
CA ASN A 111 -0.40 4.35 -9.66
C ASN A 111 0.92 3.67 -10.03
N LEU A 112 1.16 2.52 -9.40
CA LEU A 112 2.40 1.78 -9.56
C LEU A 112 2.64 1.30 -11.01
N LYS A 113 1.57 0.97 -11.75
CA LYS A 113 1.69 0.50 -13.15
C LYS A 113 2.14 1.63 -14.07
N LEU A 114 1.55 2.81 -13.94
CA LEU A 114 1.96 3.98 -14.72
C LEU A 114 3.38 4.40 -14.36
N ALA A 115 3.69 4.46 -13.07
CA ALA A 115 5.02 4.84 -12.60
C ALA A 115 6.12 3.88 -13.10
N TYR A 116 5.86 2.57 -13.15
CA TYR A 116 6.81 1.62 -13.74
C TYR A 116 7.02 1.88 -15.23
N THR A 117 5.93 2.15 -15.96
CA THR A 117 6.00 2.40 -17.41
C THR A 117 6.82 3.64 -17.71
N VAL A 118 6.60 4.72 -16.97
CA VAL A 118 7.36 5.98 -17.07
C VAL A 118 8.82 5.76 -16.68
N ALA A 119 9.09 5.03 -15.60
CA ALA A 119 10.46 4.71 -15.19
C ALA A 119 11.27 4.02 -16.30
N VAL A 120 10.64 3.09 -17.03
CA VAL A 120 11.26 2.36 -18.14
C VAL A 120 11.44 3.27 -19.36
N GLN A 121 10.44 4.08 -19.70
CA GLN A 121 10.46 4.95 -20.87
C GLN A 121 11.51 6.07 -20.77
N ASP A 122 11.64 6.66 -19.58
CA ASP A 122 12.54 7.78 -19.32
C ASP A 122 13.90 7.34 -18.73
N GLU A 123 14.17 6.03 -18.72
CA GLU A 123 15.41 5.44 -18.23
C GLU A 123 15.77 5.91 -16.79
N MET A 124 14.77 6.08 -15.92
CA MET A 124 14.94 6.58 -14.55
C MET A 124 15.54 5.55 -13.56
N PHE A 125 16.12 4.48 -14.10
CA PHE A 125 16.83 3.48 -13.32
C PHE A 125 18.32 3.83 -13.26
N ASN A 126 18.88 3.87 -12.07
CA ASN A 126 20.30 4.06 -11.89
C ASN A 126 21.09 2.83 -12.39
N ARG A 127 22.42 2.98 -12.50
CA ARG A 127 23.32 1.89 -12.95
C ARG A 127 23.30 0.65 -12.03
N ARG A 128 22.76 0.77 -10.82
CA ARG A 128 22.55 -0.33 -9.86
C ARG A 128 21.15 -0.94 -9.95
N GLY A 129 20.31 -0.52 -10.89
CA GLY A 129 18.95 -1.00 -11.10
C GLY A 129 17.89 -0.38 -10.18
N GLY A 130 18.28 0.54 -9.27
CA GLY A 130 17.36 1.23 -8.38
C GLY A 130 16.71 2.45 -9.04
N LEU A 131 15.43 2.69 -8.73
CA LEU A 131 14.71 3.85 -9.24
C LEU A 131 15.19 5.15 -8.59
N ASP A 132 15.37 6.21 -9.40
CA ASP A 132 15.57 7.56 -8.89
C ASP A 132 14.22 8.22 -8.56
N PHE A 133 13.78 8.06 -7.31
CA PHE A 133 12.52 8.62 -6.84
C PHE A 133 12.48 10.16 -6.86
N GLU A 134 13.63 10.81 -6.68
CA GLU A 134 13.71 12.28 -6.68
C GLU A 134 13.52 12.81 -8.10
N ALA A 135 14.20 12.20 -9.07
CA ALA A 135 14.01 12.53 -10.48
C ALA A 135 12.56 12.27 -10.94
N MET A 136 11.98 11.12 -10.55
CA MET A 136 10.59 10.80 -10.88
C MET A 136 9.61 11.78 -10.24
N LYS A 137 9.82 12.18 -8.98
CA LYS A 137 8.94 13.13 -8.29
C LYS A 137 9.04 14.54 -8.87
N ALA A 138 10.21 14.93 -9.37
CA ALA A 138 10.41 16.21 -10.05
C ALA A 138 9.71 16.25 -11.42
N ALA A 139 9.80 15.16 -12.20
CA ALA A 139 9.23 15.08 -13.53
C ALA A 139 7.73 14.74 -13.55
N TYR A 140 7.28 13.87 -12.64
CA TYR A 140 5.94 13.30 -12.58
C TYR A 140 5.37 13.35 -11.15
N PRO A 141 5.21 14.55 -10.57
CA PRO A 141 4.72 14.69 -9.20
C PRO A 141 3.35 14.03 -9.00
N GLU A 142 2.47 14.03 -10.00
CA GLU A 142 1.12 13.46 -9.99
C GLU A 142 1.07 11.97 -9.69
N LEU A 143 2.17 11.24 -9.90
CA LEU A 143 2.26 9.83 -9.55
C LEU A 143 2.27 9.62 -8.03
N PHE A 144 2.59 10.65 -7.23
CA PHE A 144 2.74 10.56 -5.78
C PHE A 144 1.48 11.06 -5.07
N ALA A 145 1.14 10.42 -3.93
CA ALA A 145 -0.09 10.69 -3.17
C ALA A 145 -0.19 12.13 -2.64
N GLY A 146 0.94 12.83 -2.55
CA GLY A 146 1.03 14.25 -2.18
C GLY A 146 0.69 15.23 -3.30
N ALA A 147 0.57 14.78 -4.55
CA ALA A 147 0.16 15.59 -5.69
C ALA A 147 -1.34 15.55 -5.97
N ARG A 148 -2.15 15.20 -4.95
CA ARG A 148 -3.47 15.82 -4.85
C ARG A 148 -3.21 17.32 -4.76
N LEU A 149 -3.24 17.98 -5.92
CA LEU A 149 -3.51 19.41 -6.09
C LEU A 149 -4.29 19.83 -4.87
N ALA A 150 -3.65 20.63 -3.99
CA ALA A 150 -4.25 21.12 -2.77
C ALA A 150 -5.69 21.44 -3.10
N ARG A 151 -6.63 20.59 -2.63
CA ARG A 151 -8.03 20.70 -3.04
C ARG A 151 -8.34 22.16 -2.73
N PRO A 152 -8.66 23.01 -3.72
CA PRO A 152 -8.97 24.40 -3.44
C PRO A 152 -9.99 24.33 -2.30
N PRO A 153 -9.76 25.02 -1.18
CA PRO A 153 -10.68 24.95 -0.05
C PRO A 153 -12.07 25.11 -0.65
N GLY A 154 -12.92 24.11 -0.41
CA GLY A 154 -14.19 23.95 -1.09
C GLY A 154 -15.07 25.16 -0.79
N ASN A 155 -14.89 26.20 -1.57
CA ASN A 155 -15.58 27.46 -1.46
C ASN A 155 -16.86 27.36 -2.29
N ALA A 156 -17.64 26.31 -2.04
CA ALA A 156 -19.04 26.26 -2.42
C ALA A 156 -19.76 27.33 -1.57
N GLY A 157 -19.71 28.58 -2.05
CA GLY A 157 -20.20 29.76 -1.31
C GLY A 157 -19.33 31.01 -1.37
N ALA A 158 -18.18 31.02 -2.08
CA ALA A 158 -17.35 32.23 -2.21
C ALA A 158 -17.90 33.27 -3.20
N GLY A 159 -19.21 33.52 -3.13
CA GLY A 159 -19.87 34.71 -3.68
C GLY A 159 -20.35 35.68 -2.61
N THR A 160 -20.31 35.30 -1.32
CA THR A 160 -20.70 36.17 -0.20
C THR A 160 -19.65 36.04 0.89
N GLY A 161 -18.86 37.09 1.09
CA GLY A 161 -17.77 37.09 2.05
C GLY A 161 -18.22 36.64 3.44
N GLY A 162 -17.59 35.58 3.95
CA GLY A 162 -17.45 35.28 5.38
C GLY A 162 -18.69 35.00 6.24
N ASP A 163 -19.90 35.34 5.81
CA ASP A 163 -21.11 35.14 6.61
C ASP A 163 -21.83 33.86 6.18
N GLN A 164 -21.38 32.74 6.74
CA GLN A 164 -22.25 31.57 6.83
C GLN A 164 -23.42 31.95 7.76
N PRO A 165 -24.68 31.91 7.31
CA PRO A 165 -25.81 32.19 8.19
C PRO A 165 -25.75 31.21 9.36
N ARG A 166 -25.81 31.74 10.59
CA ARG A 166 -25.85 30.92 11.81
C ARG A 166 -26.89 29.83 11.61
N THR A 167 -26.49 28.58 11.81
CA THR A 167 -27.42 27.44 11.79
C THR A 167 -28.39 27.60 12.95
N VAL A 168 -29.51 28.28 12.70
CA VAL A 168 -30.60 28.46 13.64
C VAL A 168 -31.20 27.08 13.87
N GLY A 169 -31.01 26.53 15.07
CA GLY A 169 -31.55 25.23 15.42
C GLY A 169 -33.06 25.31 15.61
N MET A 170 -33.78 24.20 15.47
CA MET A 170 -35.22 24.13 15.74
C MET A 170 -35.59 24.69 17.14
N ASN A 171 -34.68 24.54 18.10
CA ASN A 171 -34.82 25.09 19.45
C ASN A 171 -34.83 26.63 19.50
N ASP A 172 -34.15 27.31 18.57
CA ASP A 172 -34.16 28.76 18.48
C ASP A 172 -35.49 29.28 17.92
N PHE A 173 -36.11 28.53 17.00
CA PHE A 173 -37.47 28.83 16.53
C PHE A 173 -38.51 28.67 17.64
N ILE A 174 -38.38 27.62 18.46
CA ILE A 174 -39.28 27.37 19.59
C ILE A 174 -39.14 28.48 20.65
N ARG A 175 -37.92 28.92 20.99
CA ARG A 175 -37.72 30.05 21.93
C ARG A 175 -38.29 31.36 21.40
N ARG A 176 -38.08 31.63 20.11
CA ARG A 176 -38.60 32.84 19.47
C ARG A 176 -40.14 32.87 19.44
N ALA A 177 -40.78 31.72 19.26
CA ALA A 177 -42.23 31.60 19.34
C ALA A 177 -42.77 31.65 20.78
N ALA A 178 -41.95 31.24 21.76
CA ALA A 178 -42.30 31.24 23.19
C ALA A 178 -42.04 32.58 23.92
N GLY A 179 -41.56 33.61 23.21
CA GLY A 179 -41.46 34.97 23.73
C GLY A 179 -40.41 35.19 24.83
N ARG A 180 -39.29 34.46 24.79
CA ARG A 180 -38.10 34.74 25.63
C ARG A 180 -36.85 34.92 24.80
#